data_AF-A0A8B7DRA6-F1
#
_entry.id   AF-A0A8B7DRA6-F1
#
_cell.length_a   1.000
_cell.length_b   1.000
_cell.length_c   1.000
_cell.angle_alpha   90.00
_cell.angle_beta   90.00
_cell.angle_gamma   90.00
#
_symmetry.space_group_name_H-M   'P 1'
#
loop_
_entity.id
_entity.type
_entity.pdbx_description
1 polymer ?
#
loop_
_entity_poly.entity_id
_entity_poly.type
_entity_poly.pdbx_seq_one_letter_code
_entity_poly.pdbx_strand_id
1 'polypeptide(L)'
;MDKPLKYQHSNIYNNLLPYSKDLEKEALQNFSEIKYNLGRAVLFVEFSPGVLVWCNRLESYIRFYGFKFSKTDHVLLIKLIYQLLIIPDLEPQYVKGFTNILCKLLKKEKLLARNDLELEWRPLYKLIQAARCNKLTQIGLKKYPCKYLESLVQLVKIARSYFSVESTVEMLLEWRPLMCVFDATKRDAAFYFSCFLPTWLPYEHHNKGFRLWFTEFLEYWFHCTHNHANVAESYMNLFARLTQSNVGFIDWNPYLPKIFNQ
;
A
#
# COMPACT_ATOMS: atom_id res chain seq x y z
N MET A 1 34.22 8.95 -14.75
CA MET A 1 33.25 10.00 -15.13
C MET A 1 31.89 9.52 -14.67
N ASP A 2 31.44 9.99 -13.50
CA ASP A 2 30.13 9.62 -12.96
C ASP A 2 29.03 10.22 -13.83
N LYS A 3 28.09 9.38 -14.28
CA LYS A 3 26.91 9.84 -15.00
C LYS A 3 26.17 10.86 -14.11
N PRO A 4 25.69 11.99 -14.66
CA PRO A 4 24.94 12.97 -13.88
C PRO A 4 23.73 12.28 -13.24
N LEU A 5 23.52 12.56 -11.95
CA LEU A 5 22.47 11.93 -11.16
C LEU A 5 21.10 12.27 -11.78
N LYS A 6 20.43 11.27 -12.36
CA LYS A 6 19.12 11.48 -12.97
C LYS A 6 18.04 11.39 -11.90
N TYR A 7 17.46 12.54 -11.55
CA TYR A 7 16.30 12.61 -10.65
C TYR A 7 15.05 12.02 -11.30
N GLN A 8 14.19 11.40 -10.50
CA GLN A 8 12.93 10.86 -10.99
C GLN A 8 11.88 11.96 -11.18
N HIS A 9 11.61 12.76 -10.14
CA HIS A 9 10.57 13.78 -10.22
C HIS A 9 10.78 14.90 -9.20
N SER A 10 11.30 16.04 -9.66
CA SER A 10 11.47 17.23 -8.85
C SER A 10 10.19 18.06 -8.74
N ASN A 11 10.06 18.82 -7.65
CA ASN A 11 9.05 19.85 -7.54
C ASN A 11 9.34 21.01 -8.52
N ILE A 12 8.44 21.25 -9.47
CA ILE A 12 8.63 22.24 -10.56
C ILE A 12 8.67 23.68 -10.00
N TYR A 13 7.91 23.94 -8.93
CA TYR A 13 7.82 25.28 -8.33
C TYR A 13 9.13 25.75 -7.70
N ASN A 14 10.05 24.83 -7.38
CA ASN A 14 11.37 25.18 -6.84
C ASN A 14 12.19 26.01 -7.84
N ASN A 15 11.95 25.85 -9.15
CA ASN A 15 12.63 26.62 -10.18
C ASN A 15 12.20 28.10 -10.21
N LEU A 16 11.04 28.43 -9.62
CA LEU A 16 10.48 29.77 -9.59
C LEU A 16 10.96 30.59 -8.37
N LEU A 17 11.70 29.97 -7.45
CA LEU A 17 12.18 30.65 -6.25
C LEU A 17 13.36 31.58 -6.58
N PRO A 18 13.49 32.74 -5.89
CA PRO A 18 14.59 33.68 -6.13
C PRO A 18 15.99 33.08 -5.95
N TYR A 19 16.11 32.04 -5.13
CA TYR A 19 17.35 31.32 -4.82
C TYR A 19 17.38 29.91 -5.44
N SER A 20 16.68 29.70 -6.56
CA SER A 20 16.57 28.39 -7.21
C SER A 20 17.92 27.76 -7.59
N LYS A 21 18.94 28.58 -7.81
CA LYS A 21 20.32 28.16 -8.09
C LYS A 21 20.97 27.41 -6.91
N ASP A 22 20.62 27.77 -5.67
CA ASP A 22 21.22 27.18 -4.47
C ASP A 22 20.51 25.89 -4.02
N LEU A 23 19.25 25.72 -4.43
CA LEU A 23 18.41 24.58 -4.05
C LEU A 23 18.97 23.22 -4.48
N GLU A 24 19.74 23.18 -5.56
CA GLU A 24 20.35 21.95 -6.04
C GLU A 24 21.39 21.41 -5.06
N LYS A 25 22.28 22.31 -4.60
CA LYS A 25 23.31 21.98 -3.60
C LYS A 25 22.68 21.64 -2.26
N GLU A 26 21.68 22.41 -1.84
CA GLU A 26 20.95 22.17 -0.59
C GLU A 26 20.22 20.82 -0.61
N ALA A 27 19.53 20.49 -1.70
CA ALA A 27 18.82 19.22 -1.84
C ALA A 27 19.78 18.02 -1.81
N LEU A 28 20.95 18.13 -2.47
CA LEU A 28 21.95 17.07 -2.45
C LEU A 28 22.52 16.85 -1.05
N GLN A 29 22.86 17.94 -0.35
CA GLN A 29 23.37 17.89 1.02
C GLN A 29 22.33 17.29 1.97
N ASN A 30 21.10 17.80 1.96
CA ASN A 30 20.01 17.32 2.80
C ASN A 30 19.74 15.83 2.57
N PHE A 31 19.71 15.38 1.30
CA PHE A 31 19.49 13.97 0.99
C PHE A 31 20.64 13.08 1.44
N SER A 32 21.89 13.55 1.29
CA SER A 32 23.08 12.83 1.76
C SER A 32 23.06 12.64 3.28
N GLU A 33 22.67 13.68 4.02
CA GLU A 33 22.53 13.64 5.48
C GLU A 33 21.42 12.68 5.92
N ILE A 34 20.28 12.71 5.22
CA ILE A 34 19.17 11.77 5.45
C ILE A 34 19.63 10.33 5.23
N LYS A 35 20.29 10.03 4.10
CA LYS A 35 20.79 8.67 3.81
C LYS A 35 21.78 8.19 4.87
N TYR A 36 22.76 9.02 5.19
CA TYR A 36 23.81 8.67 6.15
C TYR A 36 23.23 8.39 7.53
N ASN A 37 22.42 9.32 8.06
CA ASN A 37 21.94 9.19 9.43
C ASN A 37 20.76 8.24 9.57
N LEU A 38 19.91 8.06 8.55
CA LEU A 38 18.91 6.99 8.54
C LEU A 38 19.61 5.62 8.56
N GLY A 39 20.63 5.44 7.73
CA GLY A 39 21.43 4.21 7.73
C GLY A 39 22.10 3.95 9.08
N ARG A 40 22.70 4.97 9.69
CA ARG A 40 23.29 4.86 11.03
C ARG A 40 22.26 4.53 12.10
N ALA A 41 21.13 5.23 12.14
CA ALA A 41 20.09 4.97 13.13
C ALA A 41 19.56 3.53 13.05
N VAL A 42 19.41 2.99 11.85
CA VAL A 42 19.03 1.58 11.65
C VAL A 42 20.13 0.62 12.12
N LEU A 43 21.39 0.90 11.78
CA LEU A 43 22.53 0.07 12.21
C LEU A 43 22.69 0.02 13.73
N PHE A 44 22.43 1.14 14.42
CA PHE A 44 22.47 1.22 15.89
C PHE A 44 21.15 0.85 16.56
N VAL A 45 20.13 0.46 15.78
CA VAL A 45 18.80 0.07 16.30
C VAL A 45 18.15 1.21 17.13
N GLU A 46 18.48 2.46 16.79
CA GLU A 46 18.00 3.65 17.49
C GLU A 46 16.65 4.10 16.92
N PHE A 47 15.56 3.40 17.28
CA PHE A 47 14.23 3.69 16.77
C PHE A 47 13.70 5.07 17.19
N SER A 48 13.89 5.44 18.46
CA SER A 48 13.52 6.75 18.99
C SER A 48 14.70 7.42 19.69
N PRO A 49 15.03 8.67 19.34
CA PRO A 49 14.41 9.48 18.27
C PRO A 49 14.95 9.15 16.86
N GLY A 50 16.07 8.42 16.76
CA GLY A 50 16.88 8.25 15.54
C GLY A 50 16.09 8.00 14.26
N VAL A 51 15.61 6.77 14.05
CA VAL A 51 14.96 6.37 12.79
C VAL A 51 13.74 7.26 12.48
N LEU A 52 12.91 7.57 13.48
CA LEU A 52 11.73 8.42 13.29
C LEU A 52 12.06 9.84 12.84
N VAL A 53 13.07 10.48 13.43
CA VAL A 53 13.50 11.82 13.04
C VAL A 53 13.95 11.84 11.58
N TRP A 54 14.72 10.85 11.15
CA TRP A 54 15.17 10.77 9.76
C TRP A 54 14.06 10.41 8.78
N CYS A 55 13.06 9.62 9.20
CA CYS A 55 11.83 9.41 8.43
C CYS A 55 11.04 10.72 8.25
N ASN A 56 10.90 11.52 9.32
CA ASN A 56 10.21 12.82 9.27
C ASN A 56 10.98 13.85 8.41
N ARG A 57 12.32 13.82 8.45
CA ARG A 57 13.18 14.62 7.58
C ARG A 57 13.05 14.19 6.11
N LEU A 58 13.00 12.88 5.83
CA LEU A 58 12.74 12.36 4.49
C LEU A 58 11.33 12.77 3.98
N GLU A 59 10.33 12.70 4.85
CA GLU A 59 8.99 13.16 4.54
C GLU A 59 8.97 14.65 4.15
N SER A 60 9.68 15.47 4.92
CA SER A 60 9.83 16.91 4.66
C SER A 60 10.61 17.15 3.36
N TYR A 61 11.67 16.38 3.12
CA TYR A 61 12.44 16.42 1.89
C TYR A 61 11.56 16.17 0.66
N ILE A 62 10.76 15.10 0.68
CA ILE A 62 9.84 14.77 -0.42
C ILE A 62 8.81 15.88 -0.63
N ARG A 63 8.34 16.51 0.46
CA ARG A 63 7.39 17.63 0.37
C ARG A 63 8.00 18.86 -0.31
N PHE A 64 9.24 19.23 0.04
CA PHE A 64 9.89 20.42 -0.50
C PHE A 64 10.49 20.19 -1.88
N TYR A 65 11.25 19.10 -2.04
CA TYR A 65 12.07 18.84 -3.23
C TYR A 65 11.41 17.87 -4.22
N GLY A 66 10.40 17.11 -3.79
CA GLY A 66 9.90 15.96 -4.54
C GLY A 66 10.83 14.75 -4.43
N PHE A 67 10.85 13.94 -5.46
CA PHE A 67 11.71 12.75 -5.60
C PHE A 67 13.02 13.13 -6.29
N LYS A 68 13.77 14.07 -5.69
CA LYS A 68 15.11 14.50 -6.11
C LYS A 68 16.19 13.49 -5.70
N PHE A 69 15.96 12.22 -6.03
CA PHE A 69 16.92 11.14 -5.83
C PHE A 69 16.82 10.13 -6.97
N SER A 70 17.80 9.24 -7.05
CA SER A 70 17.86 8.22 -8.08
C SER A 70 16.78 7.16 -7.88
N LYS A 71 16.37 6.48 -8.96
CA LYS A 71 15.44 5.34 -8.89
C LYS A 71 15.98 4.21 -8.00
N THR A 72 17.29 3.99 -8.02
CA THR A 72 17.96 3.02 -7.15
C THR A 72 17.81 3.39 -5.68
N ASP A 73 18.02 4.66 -5.33
CA ASP A 73 17.82 5.14 -3.95
C ASP A 73 16.34 5.03 -3.55
N HIS A 74 15.41 5.34 -4.46
CA HIS A 74 13.97 5.22 -4.20
C HIS A 74 13.58 3.79 -3.81
N VAL A 75 14.02 2.80 -4.59
CA VAL A 75 13.77 1.38 -4.31
C VAL A 75 14.42 0.96 -2.98
N LEU A 76 15.65 1.38 -2.72
CA LEU A 76 16.35 1.07 -1.47
C LEU A 76 15.64 1.67 -0.25
N LEU A 77 15.17 2.92 -0.34
CA LEU A 77 14.40 3.56 0.72
C LEU A 77 13.09 2.82 0.99
N ILE A 78 12.36 2.44 -0.06
CA ILE A 78 11.13 1.65 0.11
C ILE A 78 11.44 0.32 0.80
N LYS A 79 12.43 -0.43 0.33
CA LYS A 79 12.81 -1.71 0.91
C LYS A 79 13.22 -1.55 2.37
N LEU A 80 14.06 -0.56 2.68
CA LEU A 80 14.51 -0.29 4.04
C LEU A 80 13.32 0.00 4.97
N ILE A 81 12.45 0.94 4.62
CA ILE A 81 11.31 1.28 5.49
C ILE A 81 10.31 0.14 5.56
N TYR A 82 10.11 -0.61 4.46
CA TYR A 82 9.25 -1.79 4.48
C TYR A 82 9.77 -2.85 5.44
N GLN A 83 11.08 -3.12 5.44
CA GLN A 83 11.71 -4.04 6.40
C GLN A 83 11.56 -3.55 7.85
N LEU A 84 11.68 -2.25 8.10
CA LEU A 84 11.43 -1.66 9.43
C LEU A 84 9.97 -1.78 9.87
N LEU A 85 9.02 -1.68 8.93
CA LEU A 85 7.58 -1.78 9.20
C LEU A 85 7.17 -3.19 9.66
N ILE A 86 7.81 -4.23 9.11
CA ILE A 86 7.44 -5.63 9.35
C ILE A 86 8.13 -6.25 10.57
N ILE A 87 8.90 -5.47 11.33
CA ILE A 87 9.52 -5.93 12.57
C ILE A 87 8.42 -6.41 13.53
N PRO A 88 8.53 -7.65 14.07
CA PRO A 88 7.53 -8.18 14.99
C PRO A 88 7.44 -7.34 16.25
N ASP A 89 6.24 -7.24 16.81
CA ASP A 89 5.94 -6.54 18.06
C ASP A 89 6.38 -5.06 18.13
N LEU A 90 6.56 -4.43 16.96
CA LEU A 90 6.87 -3.01 16.86
C LEU A 90 5.74 -2.16 17.45
N GLU A 91 6.10 -1.12 18.22
CA GLU A 91 5.08 -0.27 18.84
C GLU A 91 4.23 0.46 17.77
N PRO A 92 2.92 0.64 18.02
CA PRO A 92 2.01 1.26 17.06
C PRO A 92 2.42 2.64 16.54
N GLN A 93 3.14 3.42 17.36
CA GLN A 93 3.64 4.73 16.95
C GLN A 93 4.67 4.65 15.83
N TYR A 94 5.60 3.70 15.88
CA TYR A 94 6.60 3.47 14.84
C TYR A 94 5.96 2.92 13.58
N VAL A 95 5.06 1.93 13.73
CA VAL A 95 4.30 1.38 12.61
C VAL A 95 3.56 2.48 11.86
N LYS A 96 2.91 3.40 12.56
CA LYS A 96 2.23 4.55 11.94
C LYS A 96 3.20 5.49 11.22
N GLY A 97 4.33 5.82 11.84
CA GLY A 97 5.38 6.64 11.22
C GLY A 97 5.88 6.04 9.91
N PHE A 98 6.26 4.76 9.92
CA PHE A 98 6.73 4.02 8.75
C PHE A 98 5.65 3.86 7.68
N THR A 99 4.40 3.63 8.09
CA THR A 99 3.25 3.56 7.19
C THR A 99 3.06 4.87 6.41
N ASN A 100 3.16 6.02 7.08
CA ASN A 100 2.98 7.32 6.45
C ASN A 100 4.07 7.62 5.41
N ILE A 101 5.34 7.37 5.73
CA ILE A 101 6.44 7.60 4.79
C ILE A 101 6.38 6.61 3.62
N LEU A 102 6.03 5.34 3.84
CA LEU A 102 5.85 4.37 2.75
C LEU A 102 4.70 4.76 1.82
N CYS A 103 3.57 5.22 2.38
CA CYS A 103 2.48 5.78 1.58
C CYS A 103 2.98 6.90 0.67
N LYS A 104 3.85 7.79 1.17
CA LYS A 104 4.43 8.88 0.37
C LYS A 104 5.38 8.37 -0.71
N LEU A 105 6.26 7.44 -0.37
CA LEU A 105 7.23 6.87 -1.31
C LEU A 105 6.55 6.09 -2.45
N LEU A 106 5.46 5.38 -2.16
CA LEU A 106 4.74 4.55 -3.13
C LEU A 106 3.64 5.31 -3.91
N LYS A 107 3.25 6.51 -3.46
CA LYS A 107 2.10 7.26 -4.01
C LYS A 107 2.17 7.51 -5.52
N LYS A 108 3.37 7.72 -6.07
CA LYS A 108 3.56 8.06 -7.49
C LYS A 108 3.92 6.81 -8.29
N GLU A 109 2.91 6.02 -8.65
CA GLU A 109 3.05 4.77 -9.40
C GLU A 109 3.83 4.94 -10.72
N LYS A 110 3.75 6.11 -11.37
CA LYS A 110 4.50 6.40 -12.61
C LYS A 110 6.03 6.40 -12.45
N LEU A 111 6.56 6.45 -11.21
CA LEU A 111 8.00 6.51 -10.96
C LEU A 111 8.67 5.13 -10.84
N LEU A 112 7.88 4.09 -10.55
CA LEU A 112 8.34 2.72 -10.36
C LEU A 112 7.43 1.78 -11.16
N ALA A 113 8.02 1.03 -12.08
CA ALA A 113 7.33 -0.08 -12.69
C ALA A 113 7.22 -1.23 -11.69
N ARG A 114 6.25 -2.12 -11.90
CA ARG A 114 6.07 -3.33 -11.09
C ARG A 114 7.34 -4.17 -11.00
N ASN A 115 8.10 -4.27 -12.09
CA ASN A 115 9.33 -5.07 -12.14
C ASN A 115 10.48 -4.48 -11.30
N ASP A 116 10.36 -3.23 -10.86
CA ASP A 116 11.40 -2.58 -10.05
C ASP A 116 11.30 -2.91 -8.55
N LEU A 117 10.13 -3.36 -8.11
CA LEU A 117 9.82 -3.56 -6.70
C LEU A 117 8.80 -4.68 -6.51
N GLU A 118 9.15 -5.62 -5.63
CA GLU A 118 8.26 -6.67 -5.16
C GLU A 118 8.12 -6.55 -3.64
N LEU A 119 6.88 -6.50 -3.15
CA LEU A 119 6.53 -6.42 -1.74
C LEU A 119 5.68 -7.62 -1.33
N GLU A 120 6.00 -8.22 -0.19
CA GLU A 120 5.22 -9.34 0.36
C GLU A 120 3.92 -8.82 0.96
N TRP A 121 2.78 -9.42 0.63
CA TRP A 121 1.50 -8.96 1.18
C TRP A 121 1.22 -9.48 2.60
N ARG A 122 1.77 -10.66 2.97
CA ARG A 122 1.47 -11.36 4.22
C ARG A 122 1.84 -10.58 5.48
N PRO A 123 2.99 -9.90 5.58
CA PRO A 123 3.30 -9.08 6.75
C PRO A 123 2.29 -7.94 6.95
N LEU A 124 1.88 -7.27 5.86
CA LEU A 124 0.86 -6.22 5.91
C LEU A 124 -0.51 -6.78 6.34
N TYR A 125 -0.87 -7.97 5.88
CA TYR A 125 -2.07 -8.68 6.32
C TYR A 125 -2.04 -8.95 7.83
N LYS A 126 -0.93 -9.48 8.35
CA LYS A 126 -0.76 -9.73 9.80
C LYS A 126 -0.88 -8.43 10.62
N LEU A 127 -0.32 -7.32 10.15
CA LEU A 127 -0.44 -6.02 10.82
C LEU A 127 -1.90 -5.52 10.88
N ILE A 128 -2.64 -5.63 9.78
CA ILE A 128 -4.06 -5.25 9.75
C ILE A 128 -4.91 -6.18 10.60
N GLN A 129 -4.65 -7.49 10.54
CA GLN A 129 -5.34 -8.48 11.37
C GLN A 129 -5.10 -8.20 12.86
N ALA A 130 -3.85 -7.94 13.26
CA ALA A 130 -3.52 -7.56 14.63
C ALA A 130 -4.14 -6.22 15.06
N ALA A 131 -4.33 -5.28 14.13
CA ALA A 131 -5.02 -4.02 14.43
C ALA A 131 -6.54 -4.22 14.63
N ARG A 132 -7.17 -5.13 13.88
CA ARG A 132 -8.61 -5.40 13.92
C ARG A 132 -9.03 -6.39 15.02
N CYS A 133 -8.23 -7.43 15.26
CA CYS A 133 -8.62 -8.61 16.06
C CYS A 133 -7.99 -8.64 17.47
N ASN A 134 -7.48 -7.51 17.97
CA ASN A 134 -6.77 -7.53 19.25
C ASN A 134 -7.73 -7.56 20.44
N LYS A 135 -7.80 -8.71 21.13
CA LYS A 135 -8.52 -8.86 22.41
C LYS A 135 -8.08 -7.82 23.44
N LEU A 136 -6.80 -7.44 23.44
CA LEU A 136 -6.27 -6.41 24.33
C LEU A 136 -6.82 -5.02 24.02
N THR A 137 -7.20 -4.74 22.77
CA THR A 137 -7.86 -3.48 22.40
C THR A 137 -9.32 -3.48 22.82
N GLN A 138 -10.01 -4.62 22.77
CA GLN A 138 -11.38 -4.74 23.29
C GLN A 138 -11.47 -4.50 24.79
N ILE A 139 -10.43 -4.92 25.55
CA ILE A 139 -10.35 -4.74 27.00
C ILE A 139 -9.62 -3.42 27.38
N GLY A 140 -9.18 -2.64 26.40
CA GLY A 140 -8.56 -1.31 26.60
C GLY A 140 -7.09 -1.30 27.02
N LEU A 141 -6.43 -2.47 27.07
CA LEU A 141 -5.02 -2.64 27.45
C LEU A 141 -4.04 -2.19 26.35
N LYS A 142 -4.47 -2.18 25.08
CA LYS A 142 -3.66 -1.67 23.96
C LYS A 142 -4.43 -0.63 23.17
N LYS A 143 -3.93 0.61 23.18
CA LYS A 143 -4.47 1.74 22.41
C LYS A 143 -3.66 1.95 21.14
N TYR A 144 -4.37 2.06 20.02
CA TYR A 144 -3.76 2.46 18.74
C TYR A 144 -3.85 3.97 18.56
N PRO A 145 -2.87 4.60 17.88
CA PRO A 145 -2.96 6.00 17.50
C PRO A 145 -4.20 6.29 16.64
N CYS A 146 -4.68 7.54 16.63
CA CYS A 146 -5.78 7.93 15.74
C CYS A 146 -5.49 7.59 14.27
N LYS A 147 -6.49 7.10 13.54
CA LYS A 147 -6.41 6.72 12.12
C LYS A 147 -5.38 5.62 11.78
N TYR A 148 -5.01 4.79 12.77
CA TYR A 148 -3.98 3.77 12.60
C TYR A 148 -4.37 2.72 11.55
N LEU A 149 -5.55 2.11 11.69
CA LEU A 149 -6.04 1.09 10.76
C LEU A 149 -6.22 1.67 9.36
N GLU A 150 -6.76 2.88 9.26
CA GLU A 150 -6.99 3.60 8.01
C GLU A 150 -5.68 3.87 7.28
N SER A 151 -4.61 4.24 8.01
CA SER A 151 -3.29 4.43 7.41
C SER A 151 -2.70 3.13 6.85
N LEU A 152 -2.86 2.00 7.56
CA LEU A 152 -2.41 0.69 7.09
C LEU A 152 -3.21 0.21 5.88
N VAL A 153 -4.53 0.39 5.89
CA VAL A 153 -5.40 0.09 4.75
C VAL A 153 -5.01 0.94 3.55
N GLN A 154 -4.70 2.23 3.75
CA GLN A 154 -4.23 3.10 2.67
C GLN A 154 -2.88 2.62 2.11
N LEU A 155 -1.95 2.21 2.97
CA LEU A 155 -0.67 1.64 2.53
C LEU A 155 -0.88 0.41 1.67
N VAL A 156 -1.71 -0.55 2.12
CA VAL A 156 -2.01 -1.78 1.36
C VAL A 156 -2.62 -1.44 0.00
N LYS A 157 -3.57 -0.50 -0.04
CA LYS A 157 -4.21 -0.07 -1.30
C LYS A 157 -3.20 0.47 -2.32
N ILE A 158 -2.12 1.12 -1.86
CA ILE A 158 -1.04 1.62 -2.72
C ILE A 158 -0.03 0.51 -3.04
N ALA A 159 0.33 -0.32 -2.05
CA ALA A 159 1.34 -1.36 -2.17
C ALA A 159 0.93 -2.52 -3.10
N ARG A 160 -0.38 -2.76 -3.27
CA ARG A 160 -0.92 -3.88 -4.05
C ARG A 160 -0.45 -3.96 -5.51
N SER A 161 -0.04 -2.85 -6.11
CA SER A 161 0.51 -2.83 -7.48
C SER A 161 1.91 -3.47 -7.56
N TYR A 162 2.58 -3.63 -6.42
CA TYR A 162 3.92 -4.21 -6.27
C TYR A 162 3.90 -5.60 -5.61
N PHE A 163 2.73 -6.22 -5.44
CA PHE A 163 2.66 -7.60 -4.98
C PHE A 163 3.08 -8.57 -6.08
N SER A 164 3.54 -9.76 -5.69
CA SER A 164 3.91 -10.83 -6.62
C SER A 164 2.72 -11.25 -7.50
N VAL A 165 2.99 -11.89 -8.63
CA VAL A 165 1.92 -12.40 -9.51
C VAL A 165 1.15 -13.55 -8.85
N GLU A 166 1.81 -14.33 -7.98
CA GLU A 166 1.20 -15.45 -7.24
C GLU A 166 0.38 -15.00 -6.01
N SER A 167 0.53 -13.74 -5.59
CA SER A 167 -0.15 -13.20 -4.41
C SER A 167 -1.67 -13.35 -4.49
N THR A 168 -2.27 -13.23 -5.68
CA THR A 168 -3.72 -13.41 -5.85
C THR A 168 -4.15 -14.84 -5.49
N VAL A 169 -3.43 -15.86 -5.97
CA VAL A 169 -3.75 -17.26 -5.65
C VAL A 169 -3.65 -17.51 -4.16
N GLU A 170 -2.55 -17.04 -3.54
CA GLU A 170 -2.33 -17.17 -2.11
C GLU A 170 -3.43 -16.49 -1.27
N MET A 171 -3.83 -15.27 -1.63
CA MET A 171 -4.89 -14.53 -0.95
C MET A 171 -6.25 -15.23 -1.07
N LEU A 172 -6.56 -15.80 -2.24
CA LEU A 172 -7.79 -16.56 -2.44
C LEU A 172 -7.80 -17.82 -1.56
N LEU A 173 -6.69 -18.55 -1.50
CA LEU A 173 -6.58 -19.74 -0.64
C LEU A 173 -6.76 -19.39 0.84
N GLU A 174 -6.22 -18.25 1.28
CA GLU A 174 -6.31 -17.80 2.68
C GLU A 174 -7.74 -17.37 3.06
N TRP A 175 -8.43 -16.63 2.18
CA TRP A 175 -9.67 -15.94 2.56
C TRP A 175 -10.96 -16.56 1.99
N ARG A 176 -10.90 -17.39 0.94
CA ARG A 176 -12.09 -18.11 0.45
C ARG A 176 -12.80 -18.94 1.52
N PRO A 177 -12.09 -19.65 2.43
CA PRO A 177 -12.75 -20.38 3.52
C PRO A 177 -13.60 -19.50 4.44
N LEU A 178 -13.31 -18.20 4.50
CA LEU A 178 -14.04 -17.22 5.31
C LEU A 178 -15.31 -16.70 4.63
N MET A 179 -15.62 -17.10 3.40
CA MET A 179 -16.81 -16.66 2.65
C MET A 179 -18.10 -17.39 3.04
N CYS A 180 -18.13 -18.10 4.17
CA CYS A 180 -19.33 -18.79 4.62
C CYS A 180 -20.50 -17.81 4.83
N VAL A 181 -21.61 -18.01 4.11
CA VAL A 181 -22.79 -17.13 4.14
C VAL A 181 -23.44 -17.09 5.52
N PHE A 182 -23.29 -18.14 6.32
CA PHE A 182 -23.91 -18.25 7.64
C PHE A 182 -23.04 -17.69 8.76
N ASP A 183 -21.77 -17.42 8.50
CA ASP A 183 -20.80 -16.97 9.50
C ASP A 183 -20.55 -15.45 9.40
N ALA A 184 -20.14 -14.85 10.52
CA ALA A 184 -19.71 -13.46 10.60
C ALA A 184 -18.38 -13.20 9.88
N THR A 185 -17.57 -14.25 9.66
CA THR A 185 -16.26 -14.21 9.00
C THR A 185 -16.30 -13.69 7.57
N LYS A 186 -17.44 -13.78 6.87
CA LYS A 186 -17.64 -13.20 5.53
C LYS A 186 -17.38 -11.70 5.47
N ARG A 187 -17.57 -10.97 6.59
CA ARG A 187 -17.26 -9.54 6.68
C ARG A 187 -15.76 -9.28 6.59
N ASP A 188 -14.96 -10.12 7.24
CA ASP A 188 -13.51 -10.01 7.19
C ASP A 188 -12.99 -10.44 5.82
N ALA A 189 -13.53 -11.51 5.24
CA ALA A 189 -13.21 -11.93 3.87
C ALA A 189 -13.42 -10.80 2.86
N ALA A 190 -14.63 -10.21 2.85
CA ALA A 190 -14.96 -9.11 1.94
C ALA A 190 -14.06 -7.89 2.14
N PHE A 191 -13.76 -7.55 3.40
CA PHE A 191 -12.82 -6.47 3.72
C PHE A 191 -11.41 -6.75 3.18
N TYR A 192 -10.87 -7.95 3.38
CA TYR A 192 -9.54 -8.31 2.90
C TYR A 192 -9.46 -8.35 1.37
N PHE A 193 -10.45 -8.94 0.69
CA PHE A 193 -10.52 -8.91 -0.77
C PHE A 193 -10.57 -7.48 -1.31
N SER A 194 -11.41 -6.63 -0.71
CA SER A 194 -11.50 -5.22 -1.09
C SER A 194 -10.18 -4.48 -0.89
N CYS A 195 -9.44 -4.76 0.18
CA CYS A 195 -8.18 -4.07 0.47
C CYS A 195 -6.99 -4.58 -0.36
N PHE A 196 -6.77 -5.89 -0.39
CA PHE A 196 -5.51 -6.50 -0.84
C PHE A 196 -5.53 -6.98 -2.28
N LEU A 197 -6.66 -7.48 -2.78
CA LEU A 197 -6.70 -8.22 -4.03
C LEU A 197 -6.21 -7.34 -5.21
N PRO A 198 -5.13 -7.73 -5.90
CA PRO A 198 -4.64 -6.99 -7.05
C PRO A 198 -5.68 -7.01 -8.18
N THR A 199 -6.12 -5.82 -8.60
CA THR A 199 -7.02 -5.68 -9.76
C THR A 199 -6.30 -5.29 -11.03
N TRP A 200 -5.02 -4.94 -10.93
CA TRP A 200 -4.19 -4.55 -12.07
C TRP A 200 -2.98 -5.48 -12.17
N LEU A 201 -2.96 -6.23 -13.26
CA LEU A 201 -1.90 -7.13 -13.69
C LEU A 201 -1.73 -6.91 -15.19
N PRO A 202 -0.51 -7.08 -15.75
CA PRO A 202 -0.34 -7.10 -17.21
C PRO A 202 -1.27 -8.12 -17.87
N TYR A 203 -1.67 -7.89 -19.13
CA TYR A 203 -2.61 -8.74 -19.85
C TYR A 203 -2.18 -10.22 -19.88
N GLU A 204 -0.87 -10.46 -19.93
CA GLU A 204 -0.22 -11.78 -19.90
C GLU A 204 -0.49 -12.57 -18.61
N HIS A 205 -0.88 -11.88 -17.54
CA HIS A 205 -1.09 -12.45 -16.22
C HIS A 205 -2.54 -12.31 -15.73
N HIS A 206 -3.49 -11.94 -16.60
CA HIS A 206 -4.92 -11.86 -16.23
C HIS A 206 -5.48 -13.22 -15.75
N ASN A 207 -4.94 -14.32 -16.26
CA ASN A 207 -5.26 -15.69 -15.83
C ASN A 207 -4.87 -15.97 -14.37
N LYS A 208 -3.85 -15.29 -13.85
CA LYS A 208 -3.44 -15.36 -12.43
C LYS A 208 -4.06 -14.25 -11.57
N GLY A 209 -4.80 -13.34 -12.19
CA GLY A 209 -5.42 -12.17 -11.56
C GLY A 209 -6.91 -12.34 -11.39
N PHE A 210 -7.67 -11.38 -11.94
CA PHE A 210 -9.11 -11.29 -11.74
C PHE A 210 -9.90 -12.46 -12.32
N ARG A 211 -9.39 -13.15 -13.35
CA ARG A 211 -10.09 -14.29 -13.95
C ARG A 211 -10.27 -15.47 -12.97
N LEU A 212 -9.45 -15.55 -11.92
CA LEU A 212 -9.54 -16.62 -10.92
C LEU A 212 -10.76 -16.50 -9.99
N TRP A 213 -11.29 -15.30 -9.80
CA TRP A 213 -12.28 -15.01 -8.76
C TRP A 213 -13.47 -14.18 -9.24
N PHE A 214 -13.37 -13.52 -10.40
CA PHE A 214 -14.36 -12.57 -10.88
C PHE A 214 -15.79 -13.15 -10.92
N THR A 215 -15.97 -14.27 -11.63
CA THR A 215 -17.29 -14.89 -11.81
C THR A 215 -17.88 -15.35 -10.48
N GLU A 216 -17.10 -16.08 -9.68
CA GLU A 216 -17.49 -16.58 -8.36
C GLU A 216 -17.91 -15.43 -7.43
N PHE A 217 -17.11 -14.36 -7.36
CA PHE A 217 -17.37 -13.25 -6.44
C PHE A 217 -18.57 -12.43 -6.89
N LEU A 218 -18.79 -12.29 -8.20
CA LEU A 218 -19.92 -11.56 -8.75
C LEU A 218 -21.23 -12.30 -8.47
N GLU A 219 -21.25 -13.63 -8.66
CA GLU A 219 -22.38 -14.49 -8.27
C GLU A 219 -22.62 -14.43 -6.76
N TYR A 220 -21.56 -14.55 -5.95
CA TYR A 220 -21.66 -14.42 -4.51
C TYR A 220 -22.25 -13.07 -4.08
N TRP A 221 -21.82 -11.98 -4.71
CA TRP A 221 -22.35 -10.64 -4.43
C TRP A 221 -23.83 -10.51 -4.83
N PHE A 222 -24.23 -11.04 -5.98
CA PHE A 222 -25.63 -11.02 -6.38
C PHE A 222 -26.54 -11.86 -5.49
N HIS A 223 -26.06 -12.95 -4.88
CA HIS A 223 -26.93 -13.88 -4.16
C HIS A 223 -26.83 -13.74 -2.64
N CYS A 224 -25.67 -13.40 -2.09
CA CYS A 224 -25.36 -13.59 -0.68
C CYS A 224 -25.20 -12.31 0.14
N THR A 225 -25.27 -11.12 -0.47
CA THR A 225 -24.97 -9.85 0.24
C THR A 225 -26.15 -8.91 0.49
N HIS A 226 -27.37 -9.24 0.03
CA HIS A 226 -28.56 -8.38 0.15
C HIS A 226 -28.82 -7.85 1.57
N ASN A 227 -28.61 -8.67 2.60
CA ASN A 227 -28.87 -8.30 4.00
C ASN A 227 -27.63 -7.77 4.75
N HIS A 228 -26.52 -7.54 4.04
CA HIS A 228 -25.23 -7.17 4.64
C HIS A 228 -24.57 -6.00 3.90
N ALA A 229 -25.06 -4.78 4.13
CA ALA A 229 -24.60 -3.56 3.47
C ALA A 229 -23.06 -3.42 3.43
N ASN A 230 -22.37 -3.61 4.55
CA ASN A 230 -20.90 -3.48 4.61
C ASN A 230 -20.15 -4.51 3.73
N VAL A 231 -20.73 -5.71 3.58
CA VAL A 231 -20.16 -6.77 2.72
C VAL A 231 -20.38 -6.38 1.27
N ALA A 232 -21.60 -5.98 0.92
CA ALA A 232 -21.94 -5.50 -0.42
C ALA A 232 -21.06 -4.31 -0.84
N GLU A 233 -20.85 -3.34 0.05
CA GLU A 233 -19.99 -2.18 -0.19
C GLU A 233 -18.54 -2.59 -0.48
N SER A 234 -18.01 -3.56 0.28
CA SER A 234 -16.65 -4.05 0.09
C SER A 234 -16.45 -4.69 -1.29
N TYR A 235 -17.42 -5.50 -1.75
CA TYR A 235 -17.43 -6.07 -3.10
C TYR A 235 -17.64 -5.00 -4.18
N MET A 236 -18.53 -4.04 -3.96
CA MET A 236 -18.76 -2.93 -4.90
C MET A 236 -17.48 -2.11 -5.11
N ASN A 237 -16.77 -1.80 -4.03
CA ASN A 237 -15.46 -1.14 -4.10
C ASN A 237 -14.42 -1.98 -4.86
N LEU A 238 -14.45 -3.31 -4.72
CA LEU A 238 -13.57 -4.22 -5.46
C LEU A 238 -13.89 -4.22 -6.96
N PHE A 239 -15.17 -4.33 -7.33
CA PHE A 239 -15.62 -4.34 -8.72
C PHE A 239 -15.43 -2.98 -9.40
N ALA A 240 -15.75 -1.88 -8.74
CA ALA A 240 -15.52 -0.52 -9.26
C ALA A 240 -14.04 -0.26 -9.56
N ARG A 241 -13.14 -0.87 -8.79
CA ARG A 241 -11.70 -0.77 -9.03
C ARG A 241 -11.23 -1.72 -10.13
N LEU A 242 -11.87 -2.89 -10.25
CA LEU A 242 -11.61 -3.85 -11.31
C LEU A 242 -12.01 -3.27 -12.68
N THR A 243 -13.18 -2.63 -12.78
CA THR A 243 -13.66 -1.97 -14.01
C THR A 243 -12.70 -0.89 -14.46
N GLN A 244 -12.28 -0.01 -13.54
CA GLN A 244 -11.33 1.08 -13.83
C GLN A 244 -9.97 0.57 -14.33
N SER A 245 -9.51 -0.58 -13.82
CA SER A 245 -8.18 -1.11 -14.14
C SER A 245 -8.15 -1.95 -15.43
N ASN A 246 -9.30 -2.50 -15.87
CA ASN A 246 -9.38 -3.52 -16.92
C ASN A 246 -10.42 -3.17 -17.99
N VAL A 247 -10.44 -1.91 -18.41
CA VAL A 247 -11.34 -1.43 -19.47
C VAL A 247 -11.11 -2.23 -20.76
N GLY A 248 -12.19 -2.79 -21.31
CA GLY A 248 -12.14 -3.59 -22.55
C GLY A 248 -11.85 -5.09 -22.36
N PHE A 249 -11.55 -5.56 -21.14
CA PHE A 249 -11.24 -6.98 -20.89
C PHE A 249 -12.38 -7.79 -20.28
N ILE A 250 -13.39 -7.12 -19.73
CA ILE A 250 -14.56 -7.75 -19.09
C ILE A 250 -15.81 -7.24 -19.80
N ASP A 251 -16.64 -8.16 -20.29
CA ASP A 251 -17.98 -7.82 -20.77
C ASP A 251 -18.93 -7.69 -19.58
N TRP A 252 -19.31 -6.45 -19.27
CA TRP A 252 -20.22 -6.15 -18.18
C TRP A 252 -21.69 -6.21 -18.59
N ASN A 253 -22.00 -6.22 -19.90
CA ASN A 253 -23.36 -6.11 -20.41
C ASN A 253 -24.35 -7.12 -19.80
N PRO A 254 -23.99 -8.42 -19.61
CA PRO A 254 -24.91 -9.39 -19.02
C PRO A 254 -25.26 -9.08 -17.55
N TYR A 255 -24.40 -8.32 -16.86
CA TYR A 255 -24.50 -8.07 -15.43
C TYR A 255 -25.14 -6.72 -15.10
N LEU A 256 -25.14 -5.76 -16.04
CA LEU A 256 -25.67 -4.41 -15.83
C LEU A 256 -27.10 -4.40 -15.26
N PRO A 257 -28.07 -5.18 -15.78
CA PRO A 257 -29.44 -5.15 -15.24
C PRO A 257 -29.49 -5.54 -13.76
N LYS A 258 -28.67 -6.50 -13.32
CA LYS A 258 -28.61 -6.91 -11.92
C LYS A 258 -27.90 -5.87 -11.05
N ILE A 259 -26.86 -5.22 -11.57
CA ILE A 259 -26.10 -4.19 -10.85
C ILE A 259 -26.97 -2.96 -10.57
N PHE A 260 -27.76 -2.50 -11.56
CA PHE A 260 -28.59 -1.29 -11.42
C PHE A 260 -29.91 -1.52 -10.68
N ASN A 261 -30.35 -2.78 -10.54
CA ASN A 261 -31.58 -3.16 -9.83
C ASN A 261 -31.32 -3.68 -8.41
N GLN A 262 -30.08 -3.62 -7.91
CA GLN A 262 -29.73 -3.97 -6.53
C GLN A 262 -30.13 -2.90 -5.52
#